data_AF-A0A7J2J7P0-F1
#
_entry.id   AF-A0A7J2J7P0-F1
#
_cell.length_a   1.000
_cell.length_b   1.000
_cell.length_c   1.000
_cell.angle_alpha   90.00
_cell.angle_beta   90.00
_cell.angle_gamma   90.00
#
_symmetry.space_group_name_H-M   'P 1'
#
loop_
_entity.id
_entity.type
_entity.pdbx_description
1 polymer ?
#
loop_
_entity_poly.entity_id
_entity_poly.type
_entity_poly.pdbx_seq_one_letter_code
_entity_poly.pdbx_strand_id
1 'polypeptide(L)'
;MLAAFLVIVFISLLVSAYTHYQVVLSTAGLVDTASSITNQLVLNSLAYESGGNVMEYVIDPDKAASLECREEIGGENFEFQFSIFYNWENEMIMGPYGPAPPEGREISAVSVPVVLYWNDRFEPAKLQVRVWRA
;
A
#
# COMPACT_ATOMS: atom_id res chain seq x y z
N MET A 1 -6.89 42.57 28.55
CA MET A 1 -7.17 41.18 28.96
C MET A 1 -7.95 40.41 27.88
N LEU A 2 -9.10 40.93 27.42
CA LEU A 2 -9.91 40.28 26.34
C LEU A 2 -9.16 40.07 25.02
N ALA A 3 -8.39 41.09 24.58
CA ALA A 3 -7.58 41.01 23.35
C ALA A 3 -6.49 39.93 23.42
N ALA A 4 -5.84 39.77 24.58
CA ALA A 4 -4.83 38.73 24.78
C ALA A 4 -5.45 37.32 24.70
N PHE A 5 -6.65 37.15 25.27
CA PHE A 5 -7.38 35.88 25.20
C PHE A 5 -7.79 35.55 23.74
N LEU A 6 -8.27 36.53 22.98
CA LEU A 6 -8.58 36.38 21.55
C LEU A 6 -7.36 35.96 20.74
N VAL A 7 -6.18 36.55 21.00
CA VAL A 7 -4.94 36.18 20.31
C VAL A 7 -4.54 34.74 20.63
N ILE A 8 -4.63 34.32 21.90
CA ILE A 8 -4.31 32.93 22.30
C ILE A 8 -5.26 31.94 21.62
N VAL A 9 -6.56 32.24 21.61
CA VAL A 9 -7.56 31.39 20.92
C VAL A 9 -7.26 31.32 19.43
N PHE A 10 -6.98 32.45 18.78
CA PHE A 10 -6.66 32.50 17.35
C PHE A 10 -5.41 31.68 17.00
N ILE A 11 -4.32 31.83 17.77
CA ILE A 11 -3.09 31.06 17.55
C ILE A 11 -3.36 29.56 17.75
N SER A 12 -4.12 29.20 18.79
CA SER A 12 -4.44 27.79 19.07
C SER A 12 -5.26 27.16 17.94
N LEU A 13 -6.25 27.89 17.40
CA LEU A 13 -7.03 27.46 16.24
C LEU A 13 -6.15 27.32 14.99
N LEU A 14 -5.24 28.27 14.76
CA LEU A 14 -4.33 28.23 13.61
C LEU A 14 -3.40 27.02 13.67
N VAL A 15 -2.81 26.74 14.85
CA VAL A 15 -1.95 25.56 15.05
C VAL A 15 -2.76 24.28 14.84
N SER A 16 -3.95 24.17 15.43
CA SER A 16 -4.83 23.00 15.25
C SER A 16 -5.19 22.76 13.78
N ALA A 17 -5.59 23.83 13.06
CA ALA A 17 -5.90 23.75 11.64
C ALA A 17 -4.69 23.32 10.80
N TYR A 18 -3.50 23.86 11.11
CA TYR A 18 -2.27 23.48 10.42
C TYR A 18 -1.91 22.01 10.67
N THR A 19 -2.00 21.54 11.91
CA THR A 19 -1.74 20.13 12.24
C THR A 19 -2.71 19.20 11.53
N HIS A 20 -4.00 19.55 11.49
CA HIS A 20 -5.00 18.77 10.75
C HIS A 20 -4.72 18.75 9.25
N TYR A 21 -4.34 19.88 8.67
CA TYR A 21 -4.02 19.96 7.24
C TYR A 21 -2.82 19.07 6.87
N GLN A 22 -1.76 19.09 7.68
CA GLN A 22 -0.59 18.24 7.46
C GLN A 22 -0.93 16.76 7.57
N VAL A 23 -1.73 16.36 8.56
CA VAL A 23 -2.20 14.96 8.69
C VAL A 23 -2.98 14.53 7.46
N VAL A 24 -3.93 15.35 6.99
CA VAL A 24 -4.74 15.04 5.80
C VAL A 24 -3.86 14.88 4.56
N LEU A 25 -2.90 15.78 4.32
CA LEU A 25 -1.98 15.68 3.19
C LEU A 25 -1.11 14.43 3.28
N SER A 26 -0.55 14.16 4.46
CA SER A 26 0.32 13.00 4.68
C SER A 26 -0.43 11.69 4.47
N THR A 27 -1.71 11.63 4.86
CA THR A 27 -2.59 10.47 4.65
C THR A 27 -2.96 10.31 3.18
N ALA A 28 -3.35 11.40 2.50
CA ALA A 28 -3.69 11.36 1.07
C ALA A 28 -2.49 10.89 0.23
N GLY A 29 -1.30 11.45 0.46
CA GLY A 29 -0.09 11.03 -0.24
C GLY A 29 0.26 9.55 0.00
N LEU A 30 0.04 9.03 1.21
CA LEU A 30 0.28 7.62 1.51
C LEU A 30 -0.73 6.69 0.82
N VAL A 31 -1.99 7.11 0.66
CA VAL A 31 -3.02 6.38 -0.10
C VAL A 31 -2.71 6.36 -1.59
N ASP A 32 -2.32 7.49 -2.18
CA ASP A 32 -1.94 7.59 -3.59
C ASP A 32 -0.72 6.72 -3.88
N THR A 33 0.28 6.76 -2.99
CA THR A 33 1.48 5.91 -3.06
C THR A 33 1.11 4.44 -2.96
N ALA A 34 0.26 4.05 -2.01
CA ALA A 34 -0.19 2.67 -1.86
C ALA A 34 -0.91 2.17 -3.11
N SER A 35 -1.74 3.02 -3.72
CA SER A 35 -2.42 2.71 -4.99
C SER A 35 -1.43 2.56 -6.14
N SER A 36 -0.43 3.45 -6.23
CA SER A 36 0.61 3.38 -7.27
C SER A 36 1.46 2.12 -7.16
N ILE A 37 1.92 1.79 -5.95
CA ILE A 37 2.69 0.56 -5.70
C ILE A 37 1.83 -0.66 -6.02
N THR A 38 0.58 -0.69 -5.56
CA THR A 38 -0.34 -1.80 -5.86
C THR A 38 -0.53 -1.97 -7.36
N ASN A 39 -0.73 -0.88 -8.11
CA ASN A 39 -0.85 -0.92 -9.56
C ASN A 39 0.43 -1.44 -10.22
N GLN A 40 1.61 -0.96 -9.82
CA GLN A 40 2.88 -1.45 -10.36
C GLN A 40 3.05 -2.96 -10.12
N LEU A 41 2.67 -3.44 -8.94
CA LEU A 41 2.72 -4.87 -8.60
C LEU A 41 1.80 -5.69 -9.51
N VAL A 42 0.51 -5.33 -9.64
CA VAL A 42 -0.47 -6.13 -10.39
C VAL A 42 -0.35 -6.02 -11.91
N LEU A 43 0.22 -4.92 -12.40
CA LEU A 43 0.38 -4.68 -13.84
C LEU A 43 1.72 -5.19 -14.37
N ASN A 44 2.75 -5.25 -13.52
CA ASN A 44 4.11 -5.58 -13.95
C ASN A 44 4.79 -6.59 -13.02
N SER A 45 5.16 -6.18 -11.80
CA SER A 45 6.17 -6.91 -11.02
C SER A 45 5.73 -8.31 -10.61
N LEU A 46 4.44 -8.50 -10.33
CA LEU A 46 3.83 -9.79 -10.00
C LEU A 46 3.03 -10.38 -11.15
N ALA A 47 2.91 -9.66 -12.27
CA ALA A 47 2.04 -10.08 -13.36
C ALA A 47 2.59 -11.34 -14.05
N TYR A 48 1.73 -12.33 -14.29
CA TYR A 48 2.06 -13.57 -14.97
C TYR A 48 2.42 -13.28 -16.43
N GLU A 49 3.47 -13.95 -16.93
CA GLU A 49 3.93 -13.80 -18.31
C GLU A 49 3.79 -15.12 -19.06
N SER A 50 3.14 -15.06 -20.23
CA SER A 50 3.02 -16.22 -21.11
C SER A 50 3.24 -15.80 -22.56
N GLY A 51 4.19 -16.47 -23.22
CA GLY A 51 4.51 -16.21 -24.63
C GLY A 51 4.96 -14.78 -24.93
N GLY A 52 5.58 -14.10 -23.96
CA GLY A 52 6.03 -12.70 -24.08
C GLY A 52 4.94 -11.65 -23.82
N ASN A 53 3.74 -12.06 -23.42
CA ASN A 53 2.66 -11.15 -23.01
C ASN A 53 2.53 -11.15 -21.48
N VAL A 54 2.50 -9.95 -20.90
CA VAL A 54 2.19 -9.73 -19.48
C VAL A 54 0.68 -9.74 -19.31
N MET A 55 0.19 -10.57 -18.39
CA MET A 55 -1.24 -10.66 -18.05
C MET A 55 -1.50 -9.83 -16.80
N GLU A 56 -1.97 -8.60 -17.01
CA GLU A 56 -2.35 -7.68 -15.92
C GLU A 56 -3.40 -8.31 -14.98
N TYR A 57 -3.26 -8.05 -13.67
CA TYR A 57 -4.11 -8.61 -12.61
C TYR A 57 -4.08 -10.14 -12.45
N VAL A 58 -3.23 -10.83 -13.21
CA VAL A 58 -2.93 -12.25 -13.00
C VAL A 58 -1.60 -12.34 -12.27
N ILE A 59 -1.61 -12.81 -11.03
CA ILE A 59 -0.45 -12.87 -10.15
C ILE A 59 0.26 -14.19 -10.32
N ASP A 60 1.55 -14.12 -10.62
CA ASP A 60 2.50 -15.21 -10.51
C ASP A 60 3.19 -15.14 -9.14
N PRO A 61 2.86 -16.03 -8.19
CA PRO A 61 3.40 -15.99 -6.84
C PRO A 61 4.88 -16.36 -6.79
N ASP A 62 5.44 -17.01 -7.81
CA ASP A 62 6.86 -17.35 -7.84
C ASP A 62 7.73 -16.09 -7.97
N LYS A 63 7.17 -15.01 -8.53
CA LYS A 63 7.81 -13.68 -8.58
C LYS A 63 7.80 -12.95 -7.23
N ALA A 64 6.97 -13.37 -6.27
CA ALA A 64 6.79 -12.63 -5.02
C ALA A 64 8.01 -12.70 -4.10
N ALA A 65 8.74 -13.82 -4.08
CA ALA A 65 9.85 -14.05 -3.15
C ALA A 65 11.11 -13.24 -3.47
N SER A 66 11.29 -12.82 -4.73
CA SER A 66 12.48 -12.08 -5.20
C SER A 66 12.26 -10.56 -5.28
N LEU A 67 11.08 -10.09 -4.91
CA LEU A 67 10.67 -8.71 -5.14
C LEU A 67 11.23 -7.78 -4.05
N GLU A 68 11.93 -6.72 -4.45
CA GLU A 68 12.39 -5.68 -3.53
C GLU A 68 11.19 -4.85 -3.03
N CYS A 69 10.92 -4.93 -1.73
CA CYS A 69 9.73 -4.32 -1.14
C CYS A 69 9.97 -2.87 -0.68
N ARG A 70 10.61 -2.08 -1.54
CA ARG A 70 10.95 -0.66 -1.31
C ARG A 70 10.87 0.12 -2.61
N GLU A 71 10.29 1.30 -2.57
CA GLU A 71 10.12 2.19 -3.73
C GLU A 71 10.39 3.65 -3.38
N GLU A 72 10.91 4.42 -4.34
CA GLU A 72 11.07 5.88 -4.22
C GLU A 72 10.00 6.58 -5.06
N ILE A 73 9.12 7.34 -4.40
CA ILE A 73 8.01 8.03 -5.05
C ILE A 73 8.05 9.50 -4.62
N GLY A 74 8.22 10.40 -5.59
CA GLY A 74 8.26 11.84 -5.33
C GLY A 74 9.41 12.31 -4.43
N GLY A 75 10.53 11.56 -4.39
CA GLY A 75 11.69 11.86 -3.55
C GLY A 75 11.57 11.37 -2.10
N GLU A 76 10.45 10.72 -1.74
CA GLU A 76 10.29 10.01 -0.47
C GLU A 76 10.49 8.51 -0.68
N ASN A 77 11.05 7.83 0.32
CA ASN A 77 11.21 6.38 0.32
C ASN A 77 10.03 5.74 1.04
N PHE A 78 9.50 4.69 0.43
CA PHE A 78 8.42 3.89 0.99
C PHE A 78 8.83 2.43 1.04
N GLU A 79 8.42 1.76 2.09
CA GLU A 79 8.50 0.31 2.20
C GLU A 79 7.10 -0.26 2.19
N PHE A 80 7.01 -1.51 1.74
CA PHE A 80 5.72 -2.17 1.67
C PHE A 80 5.81 -3.65 2.06
N GLN A 81 4.65 -4.19 2.41
CA GLN A 81 4.44 -5.60 2.67
C GLN A 81 3.18 -6.02 1.91
N PHE A 82 3.19 -7.19 1.30
CA PHE A 82 1.99 -7.68 0.61
C PHE A 82 1.70 -9.15 0.91
N SER A 83 0.42 -9.50 0.79
CA SER A 83 -0.10 -10.85 1.01
C SER A 83 -1.14 -11.17 -0.04
N ILE A 84 -1.17 -12.42 -0.48
CA ILE A 84 -2.16 -12.91 -1.46
C ILE A 84 -3.13 -13.82 -0.74
N PHE A 85 -4.41 -13.45 -0.74
CA PHE A 85 -5.50 -14.22 -0.16
C PHE A 85 -6.22 -14.95 -1.28
N TYR A 86 -6.31 -16.26 -1.21
CA TYR A 86 -6.95 -17.09 -2.22
C TYR A 86 -7.81 -18.15 -1.56
N ASN A 87 -8.72 -18.76 -2.32
CA ASN A 87 -9.72 -19.71 -1.80
C ASN A 87 -10.67 -19.06 -0.77
N TRP A 88 -11.80 -18.54 -1.26
CA TRP A 88 -12.81 -17.83 -0.46
C TRP A 88 -13.49 -18.69 0.62
N GLU A 89 -13.46 -20.02 0.49
CA GLU A 89 -14.11 -20.92 1.46
C GLU A 89 -13.28 -21.10 2.74
N ASN A 90 -11.94 -21.09 2.62
CA ASN A 90 -11.02 -21.35 3.74
C ASN A 90 -9.99 -20.23 3.99
N GLU A 91 -10.05 -19.14 3.20
CA GLU A 91 -9.15 -17.98 3.19
C GLU A 91 -7.68 -18.36 3.41
N MET A 92 -7.09 -19.02 2.41
CA MET A 92 -5.66 -19.33 2.42
C MET A 92 -4.84 -18.08 2.10
N ILE A 93 -3.68 -17.96 2.74
CA ILE A 93 -2.82 -16.77 2.64
C ILE A 93 -1.43 -17.21 2.17
N MET A 94 -0.93 -16.58 1.10
CA MET A 94 0.49 -16.61 0.73
C MET A 94 1.18 -15.32 1.19
N GLY A 95 2.36 -15.48 1.79
CA GLY A 95 3.12 -14.39 2.40
C GLY A 95 2.95 -14.36 3.94
N PRO A 96 3.19 -13.22 4.59
CA PRO A 96 3.50 -11.92 3.99
C PRO A 96 4.87 -11.88 3.30
N TYR A 97 4.96 -11.11 2.23
CA TYR A 97 6.20 -10.79 1.53
C TYR A 97 6.64 -9.37 1.87
N GLY A 98 7.93 -9.18 2.11
CA GLY A 98 8.51 -7.91 2.54
C GLY A 98 8.62 -7.74 4.06
N PRO A 99 9.28 -6.66 4.52
CA PRO A 99 9.49 -6.38 5.93
C PRO A 99 8.16 -6.19 6.69
N ALA A 100 8.17 -6.44 8.00
CA ALA A 100 7.04 -6.07 8.84
C ALA A 100 7.02 -4.55 9.05
N PRO A 101 5.84 -3.90 9.03
CA PRO A 101 5.77 -2.48 9.33
C PRO A 101 6.24 -2.20 10.76
N PRO A 102 7.04 -1.16 10.99
CA PRO A 102 7.48 -0.78 12.32
C PRO A 102 6.32 -0.29 13.19
N GLU A 103 6.39 -0.53 14.50
CA GLU A 103 5.37 -0.12 15.44
C GLU A 103 5.20 1.41 15.48
N GLY A 104 3.95 1.87 15.52
CA GLY A 104 3.62 3.29 15.64
C GLY A 104 3.73 4.11 14.35
N ARG A 105 4.07 3.51 13.20
CA ARG A 105 3.99 4.20 11.90
C ARG A 105 2.58 4.20 11.34
N GLU A 106 2.25 5.28 10.63
CA GLU A 106 1.08 5.34 9.77
C GLU A 106 1.26 4.39 8.61
N ILE A 107 0.23 3.56 8.38
CA ILE A 107 0.21 2.53 7.34
C ILE A 107 -1.04 2.76 6.50
N SER A 108 -0.87 2.82 5.19
CA SER A 108 -1.99 2.70 4.25
C SER A 108 -2.06 1.26 3.75
N ALA A 109 -3.27 0.71 3.65
CA ALA A 109 -3.48 -0.62 3.13
C ALA A 109 -4.50 -0.57 1.98
N VAL A 110 -4.11 -1.13 0.84
CA VAL A 110 -4.97 -1.27 -0.34
C VAL A 110 -5.19 -2.76 -0.57
N SER A 111 -6.41 -3.13 -0.96
CA SER A 111 -6.75 -4.50 -1.34
C SER A 111 -7.44 -4.48 -2.69
N VAL A 112 -6.94 -5.29 -3.62
CA VAL A 112 -7.46 -5.37 -4.99
C VAL A 112 -7.78 -6.82 -5.35
N PRO A 113 -8.90 -7.07 -6.06
CA PRO A 113 -9.19 -8.38 -6.61
C PRO A 113 -8.20 -8.71 -7.73
N VAL A 114 -7.71 -9.94 -7.73
CA VAL A 114 -6.74 -10.46 -8.71
C VAL A 114 -7.06 -11.91 -9.04
N VAL A 115 -6.38 -12.46 -10.05
CA VAL A 115 -6.37 -13.89 -10.36
C VAL A 115 -5.01 -14.43 -9.96
N LEU A 116 -4.96 -15.53 -9.20
CA LEU A 116 -3.72 -16.23 -8.88
C LEU A 116 -3.47 -17.30 -9.95
N TYR A 117 -2.30 -17.27 -10.60
CA TYR A 117 -1.82 -18.38 -11.40
C TYR A 117 -0.98 -19.33 -10.53
N TRP A 118 -1.50 -20.52 -10.25
CA TRP A 118 -0.83 -21.50 -9.39
C TRP A 118 -1.21 -22.92 -9.79
N ASN A 119 -0.23 -23.83 -9.83
CA ASN A 119 -0.43 -25.23 -10.25
C ASN A 119 -1.17 -25.36 -11.61
N ASP A 120 -0.76 -24.56 -12.60
CA ASP A 120 -1.37 -24.48 -13.94
C ASP A 120 -2.88 -24.15 -13.94
N ARG A 121 -3.34 -23.43 -12.90
CA ARG A 121 -4.74 -22.99 -12.76
C ARG A 121 -4.82 -21.51 -12.45
N PHE A 122 -5.95 -20.94 -12.83
CA PHE A 122 -6.33 -19.56 -12.54
C PHE A 122 -7.41 -19.56 -11.47
N GLU A 123 -7.10 -19.02 -10.30
CA GLU A 123 -8.00 -19.01 -9.15
C GLU A 123 -8.31 -17.56 -8.73
N PRO A 124 -9.56 -17.21 -8.39
CA PRO A 124 -9.88 -15.90 -7.82
C PRO A 124 -9.12 -15.66 -6.51
N ALA A 125 -8.53 -14.48 -6.39
CA ALA A 125 -7.73 -14.08 -5.24
C ALA A 125 -7.87 -12.57 -4.94
N LYS A 126 -7.24 -12.14 -3.85
CA LYS A 126 -7.16 -10.75 -3.39
C LYS A 126 -5.72 -10.47 -3.01
N LEU A 127 -5.13 -9.44 -3.61
CA LEU A 127 -3.83 -8.93 -3.20
C LEU A 127 -4.07 -7.81 -2.18
N GLN A 128 -3.45 -7.91 -1.01
CA GLN A 128 -3.38 -6.82 -0.05
C GLN A 128 -1.96 -6.27 0.00
N VAL A 129 -1.82 -4.96 -0.10
CA VAL A 129 -0.55 -4.25 -0.01
C VAL A 129 -0.64 -3.24 1.12
N ARG A 130 0.34 -3.25 2.02
CA ARG A 130 0.48 -2.34 3.15
C ARG A 130 1.72 -1.50 2.90
N VAL A 131 1.61 -0.19 2.98
CA VAL A 131 2.68 0.77 2.65
C VAL A 131 2.88 1.73 3.80
N TRP A 132 4.14 2.02 4.11
CA TRP A 132 4.54 3.03 5.09
C TRP A 132 5.74 3.83 4.56
N ARG A 133 5.90 5.06 5.04
CA ARG A 133 7.11 5.86 4.79
C ARG A 133 8.29 5.20 5.51
N ALA A 134 9.43 5.07 4.83
CA ALA A 134 10.67 4.47 5.33
C ALA A 134 11.43 5.39 6.31
#